data_AF-A0A1A6A313-F1
#
_entry.id   AF-A0A1A6A313-F1
#
_cell.length_a   1.000
_cell.length_b   1.000
_cell.length_c   1.000
_cell.angle_alpha   90.00
_cell.angle_beta   90.00
_cell.angle_gamma   90.00
#
_symmetry.space_group_name_H-M   'P 1'
#
loop_
_entity.id
_entity.type
_entity.pdbx_description
1 polymer ?
#
loop_
_entity_poly.entity_id
_entity_poly.type
_entity_poly.pdbx_seq_one_letter_code
_entity_poly.pdbx_strand_id
1 'polypeptide(L)'
;MVTIEFHEVHHYPHQEEVFSTRVSLPWQNQFGLAFKLAHDQRHPGHNANPSDYRYMAEIPGQGLMFISPQLRPADIGLGSEGNTVKVWIISRDN
;
A
#
# COMPACT_ATOMS: atom_id res chain seq x y z
N MET A 1 -8.51 -11.20 9.00
CA MET A 1 -7.73 -10.85 7.76
C MET A 1 -8.09 -9.43 7.30
N VAL A 2 -7.15 -8.70 6.70
CA VAL A 2 -7.40 -7.38 6.08
C VAL A 2 -7.07 -7.43 4.59
N THR A 3 -7.90 -6.78 3.77
CA THR A 3 -7.62 -6.59 2.35
C THR A 3 -7.01 -5.22 2.16
N ILE A 4 -5.84 -5.14 1.53
CA ILE A 4 -5.18 -3.87 1.24
C ILE A 4 -5.21 -3.67 -0.27
N GLU A 5 -5.81 -2.57 -0.71
CA GLU A 5 -5.83 -2.10 -2.09
C GLU A 5 -4.72 -1.06 -2.28
N PHE A 6 -3.69 -1.40 -3.05
CA PHE A 6 -2.57 -0.51 -3.34
C PHE A 6 -2.82 0.25 -4.63
N HIS A 7 -2.68 1.58 -4.60
CA HIS A 7 -2.75 2.49 -5.73
C HIS A 7 -1.37 3.06 -6.03
N GLU A 8 -0.66 2.54 -7.03
CA GLU A 8 0.65 3.09 -7.42
C GLU A 8 0.47 4.30 -8.34
N VAL A 9 1.20 5.39 -8.08
CA VAL A 9 1.20 6.61 -8.89
C VAL A 9 2.59 6.79 -9.50
N HIS A 10 2.71 6.61 -10.82
CA HIS A 10 3.94 6.88 -11.57
C HIS A 10 3.95 8.32 -12.12
N HIS A 11 5.07 9.02 -11.94
CA HIS A 11 5.35 10.28 -12.62
C HIS A 11 6.04 10.01 -13.97
N TYR A 12 5.28 9.55 -14.98
CA TYR A 12 5.72 9.63 -16.38
C TYR A 12 4.87 10.68 -17.11
N PRO A 13 5.42 11.39 -18.13
CA PRO A 13 4.73 12.51 -18.76
C PRO A 13 3.45 12.12 -19.50
N HIS A 14 3.15 10.83 -19.64
CA HIS A 14 1.93 10.32 -20.24
C HIS A 14 1.45 9.10 -19.44
N GLN A 15 0.20 9.19 -18.95
CA GLN A 15 -0.56 8.21 -18.16
C GLN A 15 -0.30 8.18 -16.65
N GLU A 16 -1.26 8.78 -15.92
CA GLU A 16 -1.61 8.38 -14.55
C GLU A 16 -2.17 6.95 -14.59
N GLU A 17 -1.33 5.93 -14.77
CA GLU A 17 -1.74 4.56 -14.46
C GLU A 17 -1.86 4.43 -12.93
N VAL A 18 -3.03 4.79 -12.39
CA VAL A 18 -3.42 4.43 -11.03
C VAL A 18 -3.70 2.93 -11.02
N PHE A 19 -2.66 2.14 -10.82
CA PHE A 19 -2.80 0.70 -10.74
C PHE A 19 -3.37 0.30 -9.39
N SER A 20 -4.40 -0.56 -9.36
CA SER A 20 -4.94 -1.16 -8.14
C SER A 20 -4.61 -2.65 -8.04
N THR A 21 -4.05 -3.08 -6.91
CA THR A 21 -3.91 -4.50 -6.56
C THR A 21 -4.38 -4.77 -5.15
N ARG A 22 -4.93 -5.96 -4.90
CA ARG A 22 -5.46 -6.36 -3.61
C ARG A 22 -4.67 -7.52 -3.03
N VAL A 23 -4.20 -7.36 -1.79
CA VAL A 23 -3.55 -8.43 -1.05
C VAL A 23 -4.27 -8.66 0.27
N SER A 24 -4.55 -9.92 0.58
CA SER A 24 -5.11 -10.33 1.87
C SER A 24 -4.01 -10.82 2.80
N LEU A 25 -3.89 -10.20 3.97
CA LEU A 25 -2.81 -10.49 4.93
C LEU A 25 -3.34 -10.51 6.36
N PRO A 26 -2.65 -11.19 7.28
CA PRO A 26 -2.85 -10.99 8.71
C PRO A 26 -2.73 -9.50 9.06
N TRP A 27 -3.68 -8.97 9.84
CA TRP A 27 -3.77 -7.55 10.19
C TRP A 27 -2.60 -7.04 11.03
N GLN A 28 -1.80 -7.96 11.61
CA GLN A 28 -0.54 -7.69 12.27
C GLN A 28 0.66 -7.45 11.32
N ASN A 29 0.50 -7.66 10.02
CA ASN A 29 1.58 -7.46 9.05
C ASN A 29 1.77 -5.97 8.71
N GLN A 30 3.00 -5.62 8.37
CA GLN A 30 3.38 -4.26 7.99
C GLN A 30 2.91 -3.90 6.57
N PHE A 31 2.60 -2.63 6.33
CA PHE A 31 2.23 -2.12 5.00
C PHE A 31 3.32 -2.34 3.95
N GLY A 32 4.59 -2.20 4.31
CA GLY A 32 5.71 -2.41 3.38
C GLY A 32 5.85 -3.87 2.96
N LEU A 33 5.61 -4.82 3.87
CA LEU A 33 5.57 -6.25 3.52
C LEU A 33 4.39 -6.54 2.58
N ALA A 34 3.24 -5.94 2.87
CA ALA A 34 2.04 -6.07 2.04
C ALA A 34 2.27 -5.56 0.62
N PHE A 35 2.88 -4.38 0.49
CA PHE A 35 3.27 -3.80 -0.78
C PHE A 35 4.27 -4.68 -1.52
N LYS A 36 5.32 -5.18 -0.84
CA LYS A 36 6.30 -6.07 -1.46
C LYS A 36 5.65 -7.31 -2.06
N LEU A 37 4.75 -7.98 -1.32
CA LEU A 37 4.01 -9.13 -1.83
C LEU A 37 3.17 -8.78 -3.05
N ALA A 38 2.48 -7.64 -3.02
CA ALA A 38 1.67 -7.15 -4.14
C ALA A 38 2.52 -6.83 -5.38
N HIS A 39 3.67 -6.19 -5.16
CA HIS A 39 4.61 -5.80 -6.19
C HIS A 39 5.30 -7.01 -6.82
N ASP A 40 5.81 -7.95 -6.01
CA ASP A 40 6.50 -9.17 -6.49
C ASP A 40 5.55 -10.06 -7.30
N GLN A 41 4.27 -10.12 -6.93
CA GLN A 41 3.23 -10.82 -7.71
C GLN A 41 3.02 -10.19 -9.09
N ARG A 42 3.11 -8.86 -9.18
CA ARG A 42 2.89 -8.12 -10.43
C ARG A 42 4.14 -8.06 -11.31
N HIS A 43 5.31 -7.91 -10.70
CA HIS A 43 6.60 -7.78 -11.37
C HIS A 43 7.54 -8.91 -10.93
N PRO A 44 7.32 -10.15 -11.40
CA PRO A 44 8.20 -11.26 -11.08
C PRO A 44 9.66 -10.94 -11.43
N GLY A 45 10.55 -11.04 -10.45
CA GLY A 45 11.98 -10.75 -10.61
C GLY A 45 12.40 -9.30 -10.35
N HIS A 46 11.46 -8.39 -10.10
CA HIS A 46 11.77 -7.04 -9.62
C HIS A 46 11.74 -7.02 -8.09
N ASN A 47 12.83 -6.57 -7.46
CA ASN A 47 12.89 -6.41 -6.01
C ASN A 47 12.57 -4.96 -5.63
N ALA A 48 11.29 -4.62 -5.48
CA ALA A 48 10.94 -3.34 -4.89
C ALA A 48 11.41 -3.30 -3.44
N ASN A 49 12.09 -2.22 -3.06
CA ASN A 49 12.36 -1.92 -1.67
C ASN A 49 11.24 -1.00 -1.16
N PRO A 50 10.39 -1.47 -0.22
CA PRO A 50 9.27 -0.68 0.28
C PRO A 50 9.66 0.68 0.85
N SER A 51 10.90 0.85 1.30
CA SER A 51 11.40 2.11 1.88
C SER A 51 11.62 3.21 0.84
N ASP A 52 11.64 2.86 -0.44
CA ASP A 52 11.88 3.80 -1.55
C ASP A 52 10.59 4.53 -1.95
N TYR A 53 9.44 4.17 -1.38
CA TYR A 53 8.15 4.75 -1.72
C TYR A 53 7.57 5.59 -0.58
N ARG A 54 6.66 6.52 -0.90
CA ARG A 54 5.81 7.18 0.11
C ARG A 54 4.44 6.51 0.12
N TYR A 55 3.88 6.36 1.32
CA TYR A 55 2.61 5.68 1.54
C TYR A 55 1.61 6.67 2.10
N MET A 56 0.42 6.70 1.52
CA MET A 56 -0.75 7.36 2.09
C MET A 56 -1.86 6.34 2.25
N ALA A 57 -2.61 6.35 3.34
CA ALA A 57 -3.78 5.49 3.50
C ALA A 57 -5.04 6.32 3.73
N GLU A 58 -6.15 5.84 3.21
CA GLU A 58 -7.49 6.36 3.50
C GLU A 58 -8.01 5.63 4.73
N ILE A 59 -8.07 6.35 5.84
CA ILE A 59 -8.52 5.83 7.12
C ILE A 59 -9.97 6.26 7.34
N PRO A 60 -10.91 5.33 7.59
CA PRO A 60 -12.30 5.66 7.90
C PRO A 60 -12.39 6.66 9.05
N GLY A 61 -13.05 7.79 8.81
CA GLY A 61 -13.23 8.85 9.80
C GLY A 61 -12.04 9.79 10.01
N GLN A 62 -10.86 9.50 9.45
CA GLN A 62 -9.68 10.38 9.51
C GLN A 62 -9.26 10.92 8.13
N GLY A 63 -9.72 10.30 7.04
CA GLY A 63 -9.39 10.70 5.68
C GLY A 63 -8.03 10.17 5.21
N LEU A 64 -7.44 10.84 4.22
CA LEU A 64 -6.13 10.50 3.65
C LEU A 64 -5.00 11.00 4.55
N MET A 65 -4.10 10.10 4.95
CA MET A 65 -2.91 10.47 5.73
C MET A 65 -1.66 9.69 5.33
N PHE A 66 -0.49 10.32 5.51
CA PHE A 66 0.79 9.65 5.33
C PHE A 66 1.02 8.59 6.41
N ILE A 67 1.51 7.43 5.98
CA ILE A 67 1.83 6.31 6.87
C ILE A 67 3.26 5.83 6.61
N SER A 68 3.90 5.28 7.64
CA SER A 68 5.18 4.59 7.48
C SER A 68 4.95 3.17 6.96
N PRO A 69 5.81 2.65 6.07
CA PRO A 69 5.71 1.25 5.62
C PRO A 69 5.94 0.24 6.75
N GLN A 70 6.48 0.67 7.91
CA GLN A 70 6.64 -0.17 9.10
C GLN A 70 5.38 -0.24 9.96
N LEU A 71 4.39 0.63 9.73
CA LEU A 71 3.11 0.57 10.44
C LEU A 71 2.31 -0.66 10.03
N ARG A 72 1.48 -1.14 10.94
CA ARG A 72 0.50 -2.19 10.72
C ARG A 72 -0.90 -1.58 10.63
N PRO A 73 -1.84 -2.19 9.90
CA PRO A 73 -3.26 -1.80 9.95
C PRO A 73 -3.81 -1.71 11.38
N ALA A 74 -3.33 -2.58 12.27
CA ALA A 74 -3.57 -2.56 13.71
C ALA A 74 -3.28 -1.19 14.37
N ASP A 75 -2.16 -0.58 14.01
CA ASP A 75 -1.61 0.61 14.68
C ASP A 75 -2.41 1.87 14.35
N ILE A 76 -3.19 1.82 13.27
CA ILE A 76 -3.98 2.94 12.76
C ILE A 76 -5.49 2.68 12.82
N GLY A 77 -5.91 1.72 13.64
CA GLY A 77 -7.32 1.46 13.93
C GLY A 77 -8.10 0.77 12.79
N LEU A 78 -7.40 0.21 11.80
CA LEU A 78 -8.01 -0.45 10.63
C LEU A 78 -8.28 -1.95 10.86
N GLY A 79 -8.04 -2.45 12.07
CA GLY A 79 -7.87 -3.86 12.41
C GLY A 79 -9.13 -4.73 12.54
N SER A 80 -10.33 -4.29 12.14
CA SER A 80 -11.47 -5.22 12.12
C SER A 80 -11.40 -6.14 10.89
N GLU A 81 -11.62 -7.43 11.11
CA GLU A 81 -11.62 -8.42 10.04
C GLU A 81 -12.64 -8.06 8.95
N GLY A 82 -12.23 -8.19 7.68
CA GLY A 82 -13.09 -7.87 6.53
C GLY A 82 -12.98 -6.43 6.02
N ASN A 83 -12.24 -5.56 6.70
CA ASN A 83 -11.99 -4.21 6.20
C ASN A 83 -11.13 -4.24 4.92
N THR A 84 -11.51 -3.41 3.96
CA THR A 84 -10.66 -3.03 2.83
C THR A 84 -10.01 -1.69 3.14
N VAL A 85 -8.69 -1.65 3.07
CA VAL A 85 -7.88 -0.43 3.27
C VAL A 85 -7.32 -0.01 1.93
N LYS A 86 -7.54 1.25 1.54
CA LYS A 86 -6.88 1.81 0.36
C LYS A 86 -5.59 2.50 0.76
N VAL A 87 -4.51 2.18 0.06
CA VAL A 87 -3.17 2.71 0.29
C VAL A 87 -2.61 3.19 -1.04
N TRP A 88 -2.26 4.47 -1.14
CA TRP A 88 -1.56 5.04 -2.27
C TRP A 88 -0.05 4.94 -2.05
N ILE A 89 0.64 4.49 -3.10
CA ILE A 89 2.08 4.29 -3.16
C ILE A 89 2.61 5.27 -4.19
N ILE A 90 3.45 6.19 -3.75
CA ILE A 90 4.04 7.22 -4.60
C ILE A 90 5.50 6.85 -4.79
N SER A 91 5.88 6.55 -6.04
CA SER A 91 7.28 6.29 -6.41
C SER A 91 8.13 7.54 -6.14
N ARG A 92 9.35 7.36 -5.65
CA ARG A 92 10.31 8.47 -5.46
C ARG A 92 11.05 8.86 -6.73
N ASP A 93 10.96 8.07 -7.79
CA ASP A 93 11.60 8.41 -9.05
C ASP A 93 10.78 9.51 -9.75
N ASN A 94 11.17 10.76 -9.44
CA ASN A 94 10.88 12.05 -10.09
C ASN A 94 9.46 12.31 -10.61
#